data_AF-A0A509EM45-F1
#
_entry.id   AF-A0A509EM45-F1
#
_cell.length_a   1.000
_cell.length_b   1.000
_cell.length_c   1.000
_cell.angle_alpha   90.00
_cell.angle_beta   90.00
_cell.angle_gamma   90.00
#
_symmetry.space_group_name_H-M   'P 1'
#
loop_
_entity.id
_entity.type
_entity.pdbx_description
1 polymer ?
#
loop_
_entity_poly.entity_id
_entity_poly.type
_entity_poly.pdbx_seq_one_letter_code
_entity_poly.pdbx_strand_id
1 'polypeptide(L)' 'MQARWMTLPEIAQARQISLEEAQRLVDEANCPKVFRLHGTIYLV' A
#
# COMPACT_ATOMS: atom_id res chain seq x y z
N MET A 1 -12.62 -11.65 -0.03
CA MET A 1 -11.93 -10.39 -0.37
C MET A 1 -10.48 -10.77 -0.68
N GLN A 2 -10.04 -10.65 -1.94
CA GLN A 2 -8.69 -11.09 -2.34
C GLN A 2 -7.68 -10.03 -1.90
N ALA A 3 -6.92 -10.33 -0.86
CA ALA A 3 -5.83 -9.47 -0.43
C ALA A 3 -4.74 -9.46 -1.52
N ARG A 4 -4.39 -8.29 -2.02
CA ARG A 4 -3.43 -8.13 -3.12
C ARG A 4 -2.22 -7.34 -2.63
N TRP A 5 -1.04 -7.81 -3.00
CA TRP A 5 0.18 -7.06 -2.79
C TRP A 5 0.27 -5.93 -3.79
N MET A 6 0.33 -4.70 -3.28
CA MET A 6 0.42 -3.48 -4.09
C MET A 6 1.45 -2.54 -3.48
N THR A 7 2.13 -1.77 -4.32
CA THR A 7 2.99 -0.67 -3.87
C THR A 7 2.16 0.53 -3.42
N LEU A 8 2.74 1.44 -2.63
CA LEU A 8 2.10 2.72 -2.28
C LEU A 8 1.54 3.50 -3.47
N PRO A 9 2.27 3.69 -4.58
CA PRO A 9 1.73 4.36 -5.77
C PRO A 9 0.55 3.61 -6.40
N GLU A 10 0.55 2.27 -6.39
CA GLU A 10 -0.59 1.49 -6.87
C GLU A 10 -1.81 1.67 -5.96
N ILE A 11 -1.62 1.72 -4.64
CA ILE A 11 -2.70 1.96 -3.66
C ILE A 11 -3.27 3.36 -3.85
N ALA A 12 -2.38 4.36 -3.96
CA ALA A 12 -2.75 5.74 -4.22
C ALA A 12 -3.56 5.88 -5.51
N GLN A 13 -3.12 5.23 -6.59
CA GLN A 13 -3.82 5.26 -7.87
C GLN A 13 -5.16 4.50 -7.82
N ALA A 14 -5.20 3.32 -7.21
CA ALA A 14 -6.41 2.51 -7.10
C ALA A 14 -7.52 3.18 -6.28
N ARG A 15 -7.13 3.97 -5.26
CA ARG A 15 -8.07 4.72 -4.41
C ARG A 15 -8.22 6.19 -4.81
N GLN A 16 -7.49 6.65 -5.83
CA GLN A 16 -7.41 8.05 -6.24
C GLN A 16 -7.07 9.01 -5.09
N ILE A 17 -6.17 8.59 -4.21
CA ILE A 17 -5.68 9.37 -3.06
C ILE A 17 -4.22 9.76 -3.24
N SER A 18 -3.75 10.71 -2.43
CA SER A 18 -2.33 11.09 -2.40
C SER A 18 -1.45 9.97 -1.84
N LEU A 19 -0.16 9.97 -2.17
CA LEU A 19 0.81 9.01 -1.61
C LEU A 19 0.88 9.08 -0.08
N GLU A 20 0.77 10.27 0.50
CA GLU A 20 0.70 10.45 1.97
C GLU A 20 -0.55 9.80 2.57
N GLU A 21 -1.70 9.89 1.90
CA GLU A 21 -2.92 9.26 2.38
C GLU A 21 -2.87 7.74 2.23
N ALA A 22 -2.29 7.25 1.13
CA ALA A 22 -2.03 5.82 0.98
C ALA A 22 -1.10 5.30 2.08
N GLN A 23 -0.07 6.07 2.44
CA GLN A 23 0.85 5.76 3.52
C GLN A 23 0.15 5.74 4.89
N ARG A 24 -0.70 6.73 5.18
CA ARG A 24 -1.53 6.74 6.39
C ARG A 24 -2.45 5.53 6.45
N LEU A 25 -3.09 5.19 5.33
CA LEU A 25 -4.03 4.07 5.27
C LEU A 25 -3.37 2.73 5.60
N VAL A 26 -2.21 2.45 5.01
CA VAL A 26 -1.47 1.21 5.31
C VAL A 26 -0.88 1.19 6.72
N ASP A 27 -0.57 2.36 7.28
CA ASP A 27 -0.04 2.50 8.65
C ASP A 27 -1.15 2.32 9.69
N GLU A 28 -2.29 3.01 9.54
CA GLU A 28 -3.48 2.87 10.39
C GLU A 28 -4.06 1.46 10.34
N ALA A 29 -4.11 0.85 9.15
CA ALA A 29 -4.57 -0.52 8.99
C ALA A 29 -3.57 -1.58 9.49
N ASN A 30 -2.34 -1.18 9.86
CA ASN A 30 -1.23 -2.09 10.13
C ASN A 30 -1.09 -3.17 9.03
N CYS A 31 -1.21 -2.74 7.76
CA CYS A 31 -1.13 -3.65 6.62
C CYS A 31 0.22 -4.37 6.61
N PRO A 32 0.25 -5.71 6.41
CA PRO A 32 1.49 -6.43 6.21
C PRO A 32 2.33 -5.78 5.11
N LYS A 33 3.57 -5.43 5.44
CA LYS A 33 4.53 -4.82 4.51
C LYS A 33 5.70 -5.74 4.26
N VAL A 34 6.11 -5.86 3.01
CA VAL A 34 7.25 -6.66 2.61
C VAL A 34 8.22 -5.77 1.85
N PHE A 35 9.47 -5.77 2.29
CA PHE A 35 10.57 -5.10 1.59
C PHE A 35 11.09 -6.03 0.49
N ARG A 36 11.03 -5.58 -0.76
CA ARG A 36 11.62 -6.23 -1.92
C ARG A 36 12.78 -5.38 -2.44
N LEU A 37 13.64 -5.97 -3.28
CA LEU A 37 14.78 -5.29 -3.92
C LEU A 37 14.40 -4.01 -4.68
N HIS A 38 13.16 -3.91 -5.17
CA HIS A 38 12.68 -2.79 -5.98
C HIS A 38 11.65 -1.88 -5.28
N GLY A 39 11.39 -2.09 -3.99
CA GLY A 39 10.46 -1.26 -3.21
C GLY A 39 9.68 -2.02 -2.14
N THR A 40 8.85 -1.29 -1.41
CA THR A 40 7.97 -1.83 -0.37
C THR A 40 6.58 -2.08 -0.94
N ILE A 41 6.09 -3.31 -0.76
CA ILE A 41 4.72 -3.70 -1.10
C ILE A 41 3.91 -3.90 0.18
N TYR A 42 2.63 -3.56 0.13
CA TYR A 42 1.68 -3.68 1.22
C TYR A 42 0.55 -4.63 0.79
N LEU A 43 0.06 -5.43 1.73
CA LEU A 43 -1.10 -6.28 1.53
C LEU A 43 -2.36 -5.46 1.82
N VAL A 44 -3.11 -5.14 0.76
CA VAL A 44 -4.33 -4.33 0.77
C VAL A 44 -5.54 -5.08 0.21
#